data_AF-A0A838KWG7-F1
#
_entry.id   AF-A0A838KWG7-F1
#
_cell.length_a   1.000
_cell.length_b   1.000
_cell.length_c   1.000
_cell.angle_alpha   90.00
_cell.angle_beta   90.00
_cell.angle_gamma   90.00
#
_symmetry.space_group_name_H-M   'P 1'
#
loop_
_entity.id
_entity.type
_entity.pdbx_description
1 polymer ?
#
loop_
_entity_poly.entity_id
_entity_poly.type
_entity_poly.pdbx_seq_one_letter_code
_entity_poly.pdbx_strand_id
1 'polypeptide(L)'
;FDPQRFQRHAGKHFIFAAQYKDVWLRSIRNFILDGANARFPELDGGYLAVKEPGGSVGAGLIMEALPESGMVLLIRDPRDVVASWLDATRKGGWQTRRRGEGGRRTESLAETNPNAFVRRHANAYLQHVGSARRAYEAHGGRKVVVRYEDLRADTLGTMKRMYGELGVSVDEARLAMAVEKHSWENIPEEEKGQGKFYRKATPQAWREDLTRRQVKTVERITAPLLEEFYPTGPAEQQG
;
A
#
# COMPACT_ATOMS: atom_id res chain seq x y z
N PHE A 1 7.44 -5.15 11.98
CA PHE A 1 7.98 -4.14 12.89
C PHE A 1 6.79 -3.46 13.54
N ASP A 2 6.74 -3.45 14.87
CA ASP A 2 5.55 -3.05 15.64
C ASP A 2 6.03 -2.29 16.90
N PRO A 3 5.86 -0.96 16.95
CA PRO A 3 6.33 -0.16 18.08
C PRO A 3 5.74 -0.59 19.43
N GLN A 4 4.50 -1.11 19.45
CA GLN A 4 3.86 -1.59 20.68
C GLN A 4 4.56 -2.82 21.25
N ARG A 5 5.20 -3.65 20.41
CA ARG A 5 6.01 -4.78 20.90
C ARG A 5 7.26 -4.34 21.64
N PHE A 6 7.75 -3.12 21.42
CA PHE A 6 8.91 -2.59 22.14
C PHE A 6 8.60 -2.29 23.60
N GLN A 7 7.33 -2.08 23.96
CA GLN A 7 6.93 -1.96 25.37
C GLN A 7 7.28 -3.19 26.20
N ARG A 8 7.37 -4.37 25.57
CA ARG A 8 7.77 -5.62 26.22
C ARG A 8 9.30 -5.77 26.36
N HIS A 9 10.07 -4.94 25.68
CA HIS A 9 11.53 -5.01 25.67
C HIS A 9 12.09 -3.95 26.63
N ALA A 10 12.29 -4.36 27.89
CA ALA A 10 12.85 -3.51 28.96
C ALA A 10 14.40 -3.54 29.04
N GLY A 11 15.06 -4.16 28.06
CA GLY A 11 16.52 -4.24 28.03
C GLY A 11 17.13 -2.86 27.86
N LYS A 12 17.92 -2.40 28.84
CA LYS A 12 18.54 -1.06 28.85
C LYS A 12 19.39 -0.75 27.62
N HIS A 13 19.87 -1.77 26.90
CA HIS A 13 20.70 -1.63 25.70
C HIS A 13 19.93 -1.77 24.39
N PHE A 14 18.61 -2.02 24.43
CA PHE A 14 17.80 -2.09 23.23
C PHE A 14 17.54 -0.68 22.69
N ILE A 15 17.85 -0.44 21.40
CA ILE A 15 17.78 0.90 20.81
C ILE A 15 16.36 1.50 20.82
N PHE A 16 15.33 0.65 20.75
CA PHE A 16 13.92 1.08 20.88
C PHE A 16 13.35 0.79 22.27
N ALA A 17 14.18 0.71 23.32
CA ALA A 17 13.70 0.53 24.68
C ALA A 17 12.69 1.63 25.04
N ALA A 18 11.58 1.23 25.65
CA ALA A 18 10.45 2.13 25.92
C ALA A 18 10.83 3.32 26.81
N GLN A 19 11.77 3.14 27.74
CA GLN A 19 12.27 4.22 28.61
C GLN A 19 13.02 5.34 27.86
N TYR A 20 13.48 5.10 26.63
CA TYR A 20 14.17 6.08 25.80
C TYR A 20 13.33 6.50 24.59
N LYS A 21 12.01 6.29 24.65
CA LYS A 21 11.07 6.54 23.56
C LYS A 21 11.19 7.93 22.95
N ASP A 22 11.22 8.95 23.79
CA ASP A 22 11.30 10.32 23.32
C ASP A 22 12.62 10.61 22.59
N VAL A 23 13.70 9.91 22.96
CA VAL A 23 15.01 10.08 22.32
C VAL A 23 14.99 9.49 20.91
N TRP A 24 14.61 8.21 20.77
CA TRP A 24 14.64 7.58 19.45
C TRP A 24 13.54 8.10 18.52
N LEU A 25 12.37 8.52 19.03
CA LEU A 25 11.35 9.21 18.22
C LEU A 25 11.88 10.53 17.66
N ARG A 26 12.56 11.32 18.49
CA ARG A 26 13.18 12.58 18.03
C ARG A 26 14.23 12.32 16.96
N SER A 27 15.06 11.29 17.12
CA SER A 27 16.05 10.91 16.10
C SER A 27 15.40 10.49 14.78
N ILE A 28 14.31 9.72 14.82
CA ILE A 28 13.55 9.33 13.61
C ILE A 28 12.94 10.57 12.95
N ARG A 29 12.33 11.45 13.73
CA ARG A 29 11.73 12.70 13.24
C ARG A 29 12.76 13.54 12.51
N ASN A 30 13.91 13.81 13.13
CA ASN A 30 14.97 14.61 12.53
C ASN A 30 15.48 13.97 11.23
N PHE A 31 15.72 12.66 11.23
CA PHE A 31 16.14 11.95 10.02
C PHE A 31 15.16 12.14 8.85
N ILE A 32 13.85 12.08 9.11
CA ILE A 32 12.83 12.27 8.08
C ILE A 32 12.79 13.72 7.62
N LEU A 33 12.75 14.69 8.53
CA LEU A 33 12.65 16.11 8.20
C LEU A 33 13.92 16.64 7.52
N ASP A 34 15.10 16.25 7.98
CA ASP A 34 16.37 16.60 7.33
C ASP A 34 16.42 16.01 5.92
N GLY A 35 15.98 14.76 5.76
CA GLY A 35 15.89 14.11 4.46
C GLY A 35 14.90 14.77 3.50
N ALA A 36 13.78 15.29 4.03
CA ALA A 36 12.79 16.05 3.27
C ALA A 36 13.35 17.42 2.86
N ASN A 37 13.88 18.20 3.80
CA ASN A 37 14.44 19.53 3.56
C ASN A 37 15.62 19.50 2.57
N ALA A 38 16.47 18.47 2.64
CA ALA A 38 17.58 18.32 1.71
C ALA A 38 17.13 18.01 0.27
N ARG A 39 15.94 17.42 0.08
CA ARG A 39 15.40 17.05 -1.24
C ARG A 39 14.44 18.07 -1.83
N PHE A 40 13.73 18.79 -0.97
CA PHE A 40 12.70 19.76 -1.34
C PHE A 40 12.94 21.09 -0.60
N PRO A 41 14.12 21.72 -0.76
CA PRO A 41 14.45 22.96 -0.05
C PRO A 41 13.53 24.13 -0.43
N GLU A 42 12.85 24.06 -1.58
CA GLU A 42 11.90 25.04 -2.08
C GLU A 42 10.46 24.88 -1.55
N LEU A 43 10.18 23.84 -0.76
CA LEU A 43 8.85 23.61 -0.21
C LEU A 43 8.56 24.60 0.92
N ASP A 44 7.93 25.73 0.59
CA ASP A 44 7.44 26.71 1.55
C ASP A 44 5.90 26.71 1.61
N GLY A 45 5.33 26.60 2.82
CA GLY A 45 3.89 26.65 3.06
C GLY A 45 3.03 25.54 2.40
N GLY A 46 3.65 24.51 1.82
CA GLY A 46 2.98 23.42 1.08
C GLY A 46 2.88 22.08 1.84
N TYR A 47 2.44 21.04 1.13
CA TYR A 47 2.37 19.67 1.66
C TYR A 47 3.42 18.78 1.01
N LEU A 48 4.10 17.95 1.81
CA LEU A 48 4.91 16.85 1.33
C LEU A 48 4.14 15.54 1.45
N ALA A 49 3.81 14.92 0.32
CA ALA A 49 3.19 13.60 0.29
C ALA A 49 4.25 12.50 0.17
N VAL A 50 4.35 11.64 1.18
CA VAL A 50 5.28 10.50 1.20
C VAL A 50 4.53 9.21 0.91
N LYS A 51 4.91 8.51 -0.17
CA LYS A 51 4.29 7.25 -0.58
C LYS A 51 5.27 6.08 -0.47
N GLU A 52 5.06 5.24 0.53
CA GLU A 52 5.96 4.12 0.87
C GLU A 52 5.26 2.75 0.76
N PRO A 53 5.11 2.19 -0.46
CA PRO A 53 4.41 0.92 -0.66
C PRO A 53 5.15 -0.27 -0.03
N GLY A 54 6.49 -0.23 0.02
CA GLY A 54 7.32 -1.26 0.67
C GLY A 54 7.68 -0.94 2.13
N GLY A 55 7.63 0.35 2.50
CA GLY A 55 7.99 0.86 3.84
C GLY A 55 6.88 0.82 4.88
N SER A 56 5.67 0.35 4.53
CA SER A 56 4.50 0.25 5.42
C SER A 56 4.74 -0.46 6.75
N VAL A 57 5.77 -1.32 6.83
CA VAL A 57 6.22 -1.96 8.07
C VAL A 57 6.68 -0.94 9.12
N GLY A 58 7.26 0.18 8.68
CA GLY A 58 7.71 1.29 9.53
C GLY A 58 6.64 2.35 9.79
N ALA A 59 5.42 2.21 9.25
CA ALA A 59 4.37 3.23 9.37
C ALA A 59 4.11 3.66 10.82
N GLY A 60 4.11 2.70 11.76
CA GLY A 60 3.92 3.01 13.18
C GLY A 60 4.98 3.94 13.76
N LEU A 61 6.25 3.78 13.36
CA LEU A 61 7.32 4.68 13.81
C LEU A 61 7.17 6.07 13.18
N ILE A 62 6.87 6.13 11.89
CA ILE A 62 6.76 7.39 11.15
C ILE A 62 5.60 8.21 11.72
N MET A 63 4.43 7.60 11.87
CA MET A 63 3.24 8.29 12.36
C MET A 63 3.33 8.68 13.84
N GLU A 64 4.17 7.99 14.62
CA GLU A 64 4.43 8.36 16.01
C GLU A 64 5.49 9.46 16.13
N ALA A 65 6.48 9.50 15.23
CA ALA A 65 7.50 10.55 15.18
C ALA A 65 6.98 11.86 14.57
N LEU A 66 5.95 11.77 13.73
CA LEU A 66 5.30 12.88 13.03
C LEU A 66 3.78 12.85 13.28
N PRO A 67 3.31 13.02 14.54
CA PRO A 67 1.90 12.91 14.90
C PRO A 67 1.01 13.96 14.23
N GLU A 68 1.60 15.06 13.74
CA GLU A 68 0.90 16.12 13.00
C GLU A 68 0.66 15.76 11.52
N SER A 69 1.33 14.75 10.99
CA SER A 69 1.16 14.33 9.59
C SER A 69 -0.16 13.62 9.38
N GLY A 70 -0.84 13.91 8.26
CA GLY A 70 -2.02 13.16 7.86
C GLY A 70 -1.67 11.76 7.35
N MET A 71 -2.59 10.79 7.51
CA MET A 71 -2.36 9.41 7.09
C MET A 71 -3.44 8.92 6.12
N VAL A 72 -3.01 8.36 4.98
CA VAL A 72 -3.89 7.64 4.06
C VAL A 72 -3.58 6.14 4.13
N LEU A 73 -4.56 5.34 4.57
CA LEU A 73 -4.48 3.88 4.45
C LEU A 73 -5.14 3.46 3.13
N LEU A 74 -4.33 3.30 2.09
CA LEU A 74 -4.80 2.73 0.82
C LEU A 74 -4.84 1.20 0.93
N ILE A 75 -6.01 0.61 0.75
CA ILE A 75 -6.23 -0.83 0.77
C ILE A 75 -6.85 -1.31 -0.53
N ARG A 76 -6.53 -2.54 -0.92
CA ARG A 76 -7.10 -3.23 -2.08
C ARG A 76 -7.45 -4.66 -1.70
N ASP A 77 -8.36 -5.31 -2.43
CA ASP A 77 -8.63 -6.72 -2.22
C ASP A 77 -7.31 -7.53 -2.32
N PRO A 78 -6.89 -8.24 -1.25
CA PRO A 78 -5.64 -9.01 -1.25
C PRO A 78 -5.56 -10.03 -2.37
N ARG A 79 -6.70 -10.57 -2.83
CA ARG A 79 -6.76 -11.53 -3.95
C ARG A 79 -6.34 -10.86 -5.26
N ASP A 80 -6.83 -9.65 -5.54
CA ASP A 80 -6.41 -8.86 -6.71
C ASP A 80 -4.95 -8.44 -6.63
N VAL A 81 -4.47 -8.10 -5.44
CA VAL A 81 -3.06 -7.72 -5.25
C VAL A 81 -2.15 -8.91 -5.55
N VAL A 82 -2.45 -10.08 -5.00
CA VAL A 82 -1.65 -11.29 -5.24
C VAL A 82 -1.73 -11.72 -6.71
N ALA A 83 -2.91 -11.66 -7.34
CA ALA A 83 -3.07 -11.92 -8.77
C ALA A 83 -2.20 -10.97 -9.63
N SER A 84 -2.22 -9.67 -9.29
CA SER A 84 -1.42 -8.67 -9.98
C SER A 84 0.09 -8.91 -9.83
N TRP A 85 0.55 -9.31 -8.64
CA TRP A 85 1.96 -9.64 -8.40
C TRP A 85 2.39 -10.91 -9.13
N LEU A 86 1.51 -11.92 -9.20
CA LEU A 86 1.79 -13.14 -9.94
C LEU A 86 2.02 -12.84 -11.42
N ASP A 87 1.20 -11.98 -12.04
CA ASP A 87 1.38 -11.56 -13.42
C ASP A 87 2.63 -10.68 -13.63
N ALA A 88 2.86 -9.72 -12.73
CA ALA A 88 4.00 -8.81 -12.79
C ALA A 88 5.37 -9.49 -12.73
N THR A 89 5.44 -10.68 -12.13
CA THR A 89 6.68 -11.43 -11.85
C THR A 89 6.90 -12.64 -12.75
N ARG A 90 5.93 -12.97 -13.63
CA ARG A 90 6.13 -13.95 -14.72
C ARG A 90 7.23 -13.47 -15.66
N LYS A 91 7.81 -14.38 -16.44
CA LYS A 91 8.78 -14.07 -17.49
C LYS A 91 8.19 -13.03 -18.44
N GLY A 92 8.94 -11.94 -18.63
CA GLY A 92 8.50 -10.81 -19.44
C GLY A 92 7.60 -9.83 -18.70
N GLY A 93 7.26 -10.06 -17.43
CA GLY A 93 6.53 -9.11 -16.57
C GLY A 93 7.39 -7.91 -16.17
N TRP A 94 6.76 -6.75 -15.92
CA TRP A 94 7.45 -5.48 -15.73
C TRP A 94 8.45 -5.51 -14.57
N GLN A 95 8.17 -6.29 -13.51
CA GLN A 95 9.05 -6.38 -12.35
C GLN A 95 10.34 -7.15 -12.67
N THR A 96 10.29 -8.12 -13.59
CA THR A 96 11.48 -8.83 -14.08
C THR A 96 12.31 -7.96 -15.02
N ARG A 97 11.68 -7.17 -15.89
CA ARG A 97 12.38 -6.21 -16.77
C ARG A 97 13.15 -5.14 -15.98
N ARG A 98 12.60 -4.70 -14.85
CA ARG A 98 13.21 -3.66 -14.00
C ARG A 98 14.45 -4.12 -13.23
N ARG A 99 14.72 -5.43 -13.15
CA ARG A 99 15.92 -5.99 -12.47
C ARG A 99 17.20 -6.01 -13.34
N GLY A 100 17.11 -5.62 -14.62
CA GLY A 100 18.25 -5.56 -15.55
C GLY A 100 18.73 -6.93 -16.04
N GLU A 101 19.49 -6.95 -17.15
CA GLU A 101 20.01 -8.16 -17.81
C GLU A 101 21.04 -8.94 -16.98
N GLY A 102 21.58 -8.35 -15.91
CA GLY A 102 22.60 -8.96 -15.03
C GLY A 102 22.06 -9.73 -13.82
N GLY A 103 20.75 -9.70 -13.56
CA GLY A 103 20.14 -10.54 -12.54
C GLY A 103 20.07 -11.97 -13.07
N ARG A 104 20.77 -12.93 -12.44
CA ARG A 104 20.70 -14.38 -12.75
C ARG A 104 19.28 -14.74 -13.20
N ARG A 105 19.15 -15.33 -14.40
CA ARG A 105 17.93 -15.93 -14.97
C ARG A 105 17.46 -17.10 -14.12
N THR A 106 17.22 -16.88 -12.84
CA THR A 106 16.55 -17.83 -11.97
C THR A 106 15.09 -17.77 -12.36
N GLU A 107 14.54 -18.89 -12.83
CA GLU A 107 13.11 -19.01 -13.11
C GLU A 107 12.32 -18.41 -11.95
N SER A 108 11.37 -17.53 -12.26
CA SER A 108 10.67 -16.79 -11.22
C SER A 108 9.93 -17.80 -10.32
N LEU A 109 9.89 -17.56 -9.01
CA LEU A 109 9.06 -18.37 -8.09
C LEU A 109 7.59 -18.42 -8.54
N ALA A 110 7.14 -17.39 -9.27
CA ALA A 110 5.83 -17.34 -9.91
C ALA A 110 5.62 -18.44 -10.97
N GLU A 111 6.69 -18.90 -11.62
CA GLU A 111 6.66 -19.95 -12.64
C GLU A 111 6.97 -21.33 -12.07
N THR A 112 8.03 -21.44 -11.27
CA THR A 112 8.47 -22.73 -10.71
C THR A 112 7.56 -23.26 -9.62
N ASN A 113 6.97 -22.36 -8.82
CA ASN A 113 6.05 -22.73 -7.75
C ASN A 113 5.03 -21.61 -7.47
N PRO A 114 4.05 -21.41 -8.39
CA PRO A 114 3.05 -20.34 -8.27
C PRO A 114 2.26 -20.40 -6.94
N ASN A 115 2.06 -21.58 -6.37
CA ASN A 115 1.38 -21.73 -5.07
C ASN A 115 2.23 -21.21 -3.90
N ALA A 116 3.53 -21.49 -3.89
CA ALA A 116 4.45 -20.93 -2.90
C ALA A 116 4.58 -19.41 -3.06
N PHE A 117 4.61 -18.91 -4.31
CA PHE A 117 4.60 -17.49 -4.61
C PHE A 117 3.36 -16.80 -4.01
N VAL A 118 2.16 -17.32 -4.30
CA VAL A 118 0.89 -16.82 -3.78
C VAL A 118 0.90 -16.77 -2.25
N ARG A 119 1.34 -17.85 -1.60
CA ARG A 119 1.45 -17.89 -0.13
C ARG A 119 2.39 -16.82 0.40
N ARG A 120 3.57 -16.66 -0.21
CA ARG A 120 4.56 -15.66 0.21
C ARG A 120 4.00 -14.24 0.08
N HIS A 121 3.38 -13.92 -1.05
CA HIS A 121 2.83 -12.59 -1.30
C HIS A 121 1.60 -12.30 -0.43
N ALA A 122 0.75 -13.29 -0.13
CA ALA A 122 -0.34 -13.13 0.83
C ALA A 122 0.18 -12.82 2.25
N ASN A 123 1.23 -13.51 2.70
CA ASN A 123 1.85 -13.22 4.00
C ASN A 123 2.49 -11.83 4.03
N ALA A 124 3.21 -11.45 2.98
CA ALA A 124 3.79 -10.12 2.86
C ALA A 124 2.68 -9.06 2.91
N TYR A 125 1.60 -9.23 2.15
CA TYR A 125 0.46 -8.32 2.16
C TYR A 125 -0.12 -8.15 3.56
N LEU A 126 -0.42 -9.25 4.26
CA LEU A 126 -0.91 -9.22 5.63
C LEU A 126 0.04 -8.48 6.57
N GLN A 127 1.36 -8.70 6.47
CA GLN A 127 2.34 -8.03 7.31
C GLN A 127 2.40 -6.52 7.03
N HIS A 128 2.51 -6.15 5.76
CA HIS A 128 2.64 -4.76 5.32
C HIS A 128 1.37 -3.95 5.63
N VAL A 129 0.22 -4.40 5.14
CA VAL A 129 -1.06 -3.72 5.35
C VAL A 129 -1.50 -3.82 6.81
N GLY A 130 -1.26 -4.95 7.47
CA GLY A 130 -1.55 -5.08 8.91
C GLY A 130 -0.72 -4.11 9.76
N SER A 131 0.56 -3.88 9.43
CA SER A 131 1.37 -2.85 10.09
C SER A 131 0.85 -1.43 9.83
N ALA A 132 0.51 -1.10 8.58
CA ALA A 132 -0.08 0.19 8.24
C ALA A 132 -1.44 0.39 8.92
N ARG A 133 -2.30 -0.63 8.96
CA ARG A 133 -3.58 -0.61 9.66
C ARG A 133 -3.41 -0.34 11.14
N ARG A 134 -2.48 -1.02 11.82
CA ARG A 134 -2.22 -0.75 13.25
C ARG A 134 -1.75 0.69 13.50
N ALA A 135 -0.90 1.22 12.62
CA ALA A 135 -0.49 2.61 12.69
C ALA A 135 -1.67 3.56 12.46
N TYR A 136 -2.55 3.24 11.50
CA TYR A 136 -3.78 3.97 11.23
C TYR A 136 -4.71 4.01 12.45
N GLU A 137 -4.97 2.87 13.09
CA GLU A 137 -5.79 2.82 14.31
C GLU A 137 -5.21 3.70 15.43
N ALA A 138 -3.90 3.58 15.68
CA ALA A 138 -3.22 4.29 16.74
C ALA A 138 -3.05 5.79 16.49
N HIS A 139 -3.08 6.23 15.22
CA HIS A 139 -2.87 7.63 14.88
C HIS A 139 -4.08 8.48 15.28
N GLY A 140 -3.86 9.49 16.13
CA GLY A 140 -4.91 10.40 16.60
C GLY A 140 -5.13 11.64 15.75
N GLY A 141 -4.28 11.87 14.74
CA GLY A 141 -4.40 12.98 13.79
C GLY A 141 -5.34 12.67 12.64
N ARG A 142 -5.28 13.51 11.59
CA ARG A 142 -6.16 13.40 10.42
C ARG A 142 -5.81 12.14 9.63
N LYS A 143 -6.81 11.29 9.38
CA LYS A 143 -6.59 10.01 8.70
C LYS A 143 -7.82 9.56 7.93
N VAL A 144 -7.58 8.87 6.82
CA VAL A 144 -8.62 8.34 5.94
C VAL A 144 -8.23 6.95 5.41
N VAL A 145 -9.20 6.05 5.33
CA VAL A 145 -9.06 4.79 4.59
C VAL A 145 -9.56 5.01 3.17
N VAL A 146 -8.77 4.61 2.18
CA VAL A 146 -9.18 4.63 0.77
C VAL A 146 -9.14 3.19 0.26
N ARG A 147 -10.29 2.67 -0.17
CA ARG A 147 -10.36 1.40 -0.89
C ARG A 147 -10.09 1.64 -2.37
N TYR A 148 -9.25 0.82 -2.96
CA TYR A 148 -8.94 0.88 -4.39
C TYR A 148 -10.20 0.74 -5.25
N GLU A 149 -11.13 -0.10 -4.83
CA GLU A 149 -12.37 -0.37 -5.54
C GLU A 149 -13.31 0.84 -5.54
N ASP A 150 -13.43 1.53 -4.39
CA ASP A 150 -14.21 2.76 -4.28
C ASP A 150 -13.55 3.89 -5.09
N LEU A 151 -12.21 4.00 -5.00
CA LEU A 151 -11.44 4.94 -5.81
C LEU A 151 -11.58 4.67 -7.31
N ARG A 152 -11.73 3.41 -7.73
CA ARG A 152 -11.93 3.06 -9.15
C ARG A 152 -13.36 3.33 -9.63
N ALA A 153 -14.34 3.15 -8.74
CA ALA A 153 -15.76 3.34 -9.04
C ALA A 153 -16.15 4.83 -9.08
N ASP A 154 -15.64 5.64 -8.16
CA ASP A 154 -15.89 7.07 -8.06
C ASP A 154 -14.58 7.78 -7.67
N THR A 155 -13.70 7.99 -8.66
CA THR A 155 -12.38 8.58 -8.42
C THR A 155 -12.50 10.00 -7.87
N LEU A 156 -13.31 10.85 -8.51
CA LEU A 156 -13.43 12.25 -8.13
C LEU A 156 -14.05 12.40 -6.74
N GLY A 157 -15.16 11.72 -6.46
CA GLY A 157 -15.80 11.79 -5.15
C GLY A 157 -14.94 11.18 -4.05
N THR A 158 -14.25 10.07 -4.31
CA THR A 158 -13.31 9.48 -3.34
C THR A 158 -12.15 10.42 -3.03
N MET A 159 -11.55 11.06 -4.04
CA MET A 159 -10.48 12.02 -3.84
C MET A 159 -10.97 13.26 -3.08
N LYS A 160 -12.18 13.78 -3.37
CA LYS A 160 -12.77 14.90 -2.62
C LYS A 160 -12.95 14.56 -1.14
N ARG A 161 -13.52 13.38 -0.83
CA ARG A 161 -13.67 12.89 0.55
C ARG A 161 -12.32 12.77 1.25
N MET A 162 -11.33 12.16 0.59
CA MET A 162 -9.96 12.01 1.11
C MET A 162 -9.33 13.36 1.48
N TYR A 163 -9.37 14.35 0.58
CA TYR A 163 -8.83 15.68 0.86
C TYR A 163 -9.60 16.38 1.99
N GLY A 164 -10.92 16.23 2.06
CA GLY A 164 -11.76 16.76 3.13
C GLY A 164 -11.41 16.17 4.51
N GLU A 165 -11.27 14.86 4.63
CA GLU A 165 -10.87 14.19 5.88
C GLU A 165 -9.45 14.54 6.32
N LEU A 166 -8.55 14.75 5.37
CA LEU A 166 -7.20 15.26 5.63
C LEU A 166 -7.18 16.77 5.90
N GLY A 167 -8.31 17.47 5.72
CA GLY A 167 -8.45 18.93 5.84
C GLY A 167 -7.45 19.70 4.98
N VAL A 168 -7.19 19.20 3.77
CA VAL A 168 -6.33 19.80 2.76
C VAL A 168 -7.25 20.44 1.72
N SER A 169 -7.15 21.77 1.58
CA SER A 169 -7.94 22.51 0.60
C SER A 169 -7.48 22.20 -0.82
N VAL A 170 -8.41 21.86 -1.70
CA VAL A 170 -8.13 21.61 -3.11
C VAL A 170 -9.15 22.34 -3.97
N ASP A 171 -8.66 22.94 -5.06
CA ASP A 171 -9.52 23.47 -6.12
C ASP A 171 -10.17 22.28 -6.85
N GLU A 172 -11.50 22.22 -6.82
CA GLU A 172 -12.26 21.11 -7.41
C GLU A 172 -12.03 20.95 -8.92
N ALA A 173 -11.84 22.05 -9.65
CA ALA A 173 -11.58 22.00 -11.08
C ALA A 173 -10.18 21.41 -11.34
N ARG A 174 -9.17 21.80 -10.54
CA ARG A 174 -7.84 21.19 -10.61
C ARG A 174 -7.87 19.71 -10.25
N LEU A 175 -8.66 19.33 -9.25
CA LEU A 175 -8.82 17.94 -8.87
C LEU A 175 -9.47 17.13 -10.01
N ALA A 176 -10.54 17.65 -10.61
CA ALA A 176 -11.20 17.01 -11.75
C ALA A 176 -10.25 16.82 -12.94
N MET A 177 -9.48 17.86 -13.30
CA MET A 177 -8.46 17.76 -14.35
C MET A 177 -7.39 16.71 -14.03
N ALA A 178 -6.93 16.64 -12.77
CA ALA A 178 -5.96 15.63 -12.36
C ALA A 178 -6.54 14.20 -12.45
N VAL A 179 -7.80 14.01 -12.04
CA VAL A 179 -8.51 12.74 -12.14
C VAL A 179 -8.66 12.31 -13.59
N GLU A 180 -9.08 13.22 -14.48
CA GLU A 180 -9.23 12.94 -15.90
C GLU A 180 -7.88 12.58 -16.54
N LYS A 181 -6.85 13.40 -16.30
CA LYS A 181 -5.48 13.17 -16.81
C LYS A 181 -4.93 11.80 -16.45
N HIS A 182 -5.23 11.31 -15.25
CA HIS A 182 -4.72 10.04 -14.73
C HIS A 182 -5.74 8.89 -14.83
N SER A 183 -6.84 9.09 -15.56
CA SER A 183 -7.83 8.05 -15.80
C SER A 183 -7.22 6.87 -16.57
N TRP A 184 -7.75 5.67 -16.33
CA TRP A 184 -7.29 4.46 -17.01
C TRP A 184 -7.45 4.59 -18.54
N GLU A 185 -8.52 5.26 -18.94
CA GLU A 185 -8.93 5.48 -20.31
C GLU A 185 -7.89 6.33 -21.07
N ASN A 186 -7.23 7.27 -20.38
CA ASN A 186 -6.21 8.15 -20.94
C ASN A 186 -4.78 7.56 -20.92
N ILE A 187 -4.58 6.38 -20.34
CA ILE A 187 -3.28 5.70 -20.41
C ILE A 187 -3.06 5.16 -21.84
N PRO A 188 -1.88 5.33 -22.45
CA PRO A 188 -1.61 4.79 -23.79
C PRO A 188 -1.76 3.26 -23.84
N GLU A 189 -2.31 2.71 -24.93
CA GLU A 189 -2.56 1.26 -25.07
C GLU A 189 -1.25 0.45 -25.05
N GLU A 190 -0.16 1.01 -25.54
CA GLU A 190 1.19 0.45 -25.45
C GLU A 190 1.73 0.38 -24.02
N GLU A 191 1.12 1.05 -23.05
CA GLU A 191 1.44 0.92 -21.63
C GLU A 191 0.53 -0.06 -20.89
N LYS A 192 -0.57 -0.49 -21.53
CA LYS A 192 -1.59 -1.39 -20.96
C LYS A 192 -1.37 -2.88 -21.29
N GLY A 193 -1.91 -3.75 -20.44
CA GLY A 193 -2.04 -5.17 -20.71
C GLY A 193 -1.11 -6.08 -19.92
N GLN A 194 -1.13 -7.36 -20.28
CA GLN A 194 -0.47 -8.43 -19.52
C GLN A 194 1.04 -8.18 -19.35
N GLY A 195 1.54 -8.41 -18.14
CA GLY A 195 2.94 -8.22 -17.81
C GLY A 195 3.38 -6.75 -17.76
N LYS A 196 2.50 -5.77 -17.97
CA LYS A 196 2.81 -4.34 -17.77
C LYS A 196 2.37 -3.85 -16.40
N PHE A 197 2.79 -2.64 -16.04
CA PHE A 197 2.37 -2.01 -14.79
C PHE A 197 0.87 -1.73 -14.79
N TYR A 198 0.35 -1.20 -15.90
CA TYR A 198 -1.07 -0.98 -16.14
C TYR A 198 -1.71 -2.25 -16.72
N ARG A 199 -2.03 -3.22 -15.87
CA ARG A 199 -2.47 -4.55 -16.36
C ARG A 199 -3.91 -4.60 -16.87
N LYS A 200 -4.88 -4.41 -15.95
CA LYS A 200 -6.33 -4.53 -16.22
C LYS A 200 -7.16 -3.37 -15.63
N ALA A 201 -6.73 -2.79 -14.51
CA ALA A 201 -7.50 -1.83 -13.71
C ALA A 201 -8.96 -2.23 -13.40
N THR A 202 -9.22 -3.54 -13.40
CA THR A 202 -10.52 -4.13 -13.09
C THR A 202 -10.45 -4.77 -11.69
N PRO A 203 -11.25 -4.30 -10.73
CA PRO A 203 -11.48 -5.02 -9.48
C PRO A 203 -12.03 -6.43 -9.73
N GLN A 204 -11.70 -7.36 -8.85
CA GLN A 204 -12.11 -8.77 -8.87
C GLN A 204 -11.58 -9.61 -10.05
N ALA A 205 -10.63 -9.09 -10.83
CA ALA A 205 -9.98 -9.86 -11.91
C ALA A 205 -9.28 -11.13 -11.39
N TRP A 206 -8.96 -11.18 -10.10
CA TRP A 206 -8.43 -12.38 -9.44
C TRP A 206 -9.29 -13.65 -9.66
N ARG A 207 -10.60 -13.51 -9.91
CA ARG A 207 -11.51 -14.65 -10.17
C ARG A 207 -11.08 -15.46 -11.39
N GLU A 208 -10.53 -14.79 -12.39
CA GLU A 208 -10.00 -15.40 -13.62
C GLU A 208 -8.51 -15.71 -13.50
N ASP A 209 -7.77 -14.89 -12.75
CA ASP A 209 -6.31 -14.94 -12.72
C ASP A 209 -5.74 -15.96 -11.73
N LEU A 210 -6.51 -16.33 -10.69
CA LEU A 210 -6.09 -17.27 -9.64
C LEU A 210 -6.91 -18.55 -9.68
N THR A 211 -6.24 -19.68 -9.45
CA THR A 211 -6.93 -20.96 -9.24
C THR A 211 -7.70 -20.95 -7.92
N ARG A 212 -8.75 -21.79 -7.81
CA ARG A 212 -9.52 -21.96 -6.54
C ARG A 212 -8.63 -22.24 -5.33
N ARG A 213 -7.55 -23.02 -5.51
CA ARG A 213 -6.58 -23.34 -4.45
C ARG A 213 -5.81 -22.11 -3.99
N GLN A 214 -5.41 -21.26 -4.92
CA GLN A 214 -4.69 -20.01 -4.64
C GLN A 214 -5.61 -19.02 -3.93
N VAL A 215 -6.85 -18.85 -4.41
CA VAL A 215 -7.87 -18.01 -3.77
C VAL A 215 -8.05 -18.40 -2.30
N LYS A 216 -8.34 -19.68 -2.02
CA LYS A 216 -8.47 -20.19 -0.64
C LYS A 216 -7.22 -19.95 0.21
N THR A 217 -6.04 -19.98 -0.41
CA THR A 217 -4.77 -19.72 0.30
C THR A 217 -4.65 -18.25 0.69
N VAL A 218 -4.98 -17.33 -0.21
CA VAL A 218 -4.99 -15.88 0.07
C VAL A 218 -6.02 -15.59 1.15
N GLU A 219 -7.27 -16.02 0.95
CA GLU A 219 -8.38 -15.77 1.88
C GLU A 219 -8.06 -16.22 3.30
N ARG A 220 -7.56 -17.45 3.48
CA ARG A 220 -7.18 -17.96 4.80
C ARG A 220 -6.07 -17.14 5.46
N ILE A 221 -5.10 -16.64 4.69
CA ILE A 221 -3.97 -15.87 5.25
C ILE A 221 -4.41 -14.46 5.58
N THR A 222 -5.17 -13.82 4.70
CA THR A 222 -5.56 -12.42 4.82
C THR A 222 -6.94 -12.22 5.43
N ALA A 223 -7.53 -13.27 6.02
CA ALA A 223 -8.87 -13.25 6.61
C ALA A 223 -9.13 -12.05 7.52
N PRO A 224 -8.23 -11.66 8.46
CA PRO A 224 -8.47 -10.49 9.30
C PRO A 224 -8.68 -9.18 8.53
N LEU A 225 -8.00 -9.00 7.39
CA LEU A 225 -8.16 -7.81 6.56
C LEU A 225 -9.38 -7.92 5.63
N LEU A 226 -9.72 -9.14 5.19
CA LEU A 226 -10.92 -9.35 4.38
C LEU A 226 -12.20 -9.16 5.19
N GLU A 227 -12.26 -9.70 6.41
CA GLU A 227 -13.40 -9.53 7.30
C GLU A 227 -13.64 -8.07 7.65
N GLU A 228 -12.57 -7.29 7.82
CA GLU A 228 -12.66 -5.88 8.17
C GLU A 228 -13.04 -4.99 6.98
N PHE A 229 -12.37 -5.14 5.83
CA PHE A 229 -12.51 -4.21 4.70
C PHE A 229 -13.38 -4.74 3.56
N TYR A 230 -13.72 -6.03 3.58
CA TYR A 230 -14.54 -6.73 2.59
C TYR A 230 -15.52 -7.74 3.26
N PRO A 231 -16.31 -7.33 4.29
CA PRO A 231 -17.13 -8.23 5.13
C PRO A 231 -18.23 -8.94 4.35
N THR A 232 -18.90 -8.20 3.46
CA THR A 232 -19.65 -8.81 2.37
C THR A 232 -18.61 -9.28 1.37
N GLY A 233 -18.29 -10.58 1.36
CA GLY A 233 -17.59 -11.19 0.23
C GLY A 233 -18.23 -10.68 -1.06
N PRO A 234 -17.45 -10.49 -2.14
CA PRO A 234 -17.91 -9.73 -3.30
C PRO A 234 -19.24 -10.31 -3.73
N ALA A 235 -20.28 -9.48 -3.63
CA ALA A 235 -21.67 -9.88 -3.70
C ALA A 235 -21.82 -11.07 -4.65
N GLU A 236 -22.35 -12.18 -4.15
CA GLU A 236 -23.22 -12.99 -4.98
C GLU A 236 -24.30 -12.02 -5.46
N GLN A 237 -24.03 -11.34 -6.56
CA GLN A 237 -25.07 -10.71 -7.36
C GLN A 237 -25.88 -11.89 -7.88
N GLN A 238 -26.92 -12.22 -7.13
CA GLN A 238 -28.06 -12.94 -7.66
C GLN A 238 -28.56 -12.10 -8.85
N GLY A 239 -28.57 -12.73 -10.03
CA GLY A 239 -28.90 -12.14 -11.32
C GLY A 239 -28.33 -12.99 -12.43
#